data_AF-A0A9X1UT98-F1
#
_entry.id   AF-A0A9X1UT98-F1
#
_cell.length_a   1.000
_cell.length_b   1.000
_cell.length_c   1.000
_cell.angle_alpha   90.00
_cell.angle_beta   90.00
_cell.angle_gamma   90.00
#
_symmetry.space_group_name_H-M   'P 1'
#
loop_
_entity.id
_entity.type
_entity.pdbx_description
1 polymer ?
#
loop_
_entity_poly.entity_id
_entity_poly.type
_entity_poly.pdbx_seq_one_letter_code
_entity_poly.pdbx_strand_id
1 'polypeptide(L)'
;MHPNPVIQHIYDQLDQRKNRLQQINKLTSQLIKEQRIQPGNNLYLFLGLIKRCNNTQAIQTWISEILDDIDVNDDQEKYHQLEHKFLKLMPEIA
;
A
#
# COMPACT_ATOMS: atom_id res chain seq x y z
N MET A 1 -3.85 -12.16 -38.08
CA MET A 1 -4.73 -11.20 -37.37
C MET A 1 -3.83 -10.35 -36.48
N HIS A 2 -3.73 -9.04 -36.73
CA HIS A 2 -3.03 -8.14 -35.81
C HIS A 2 -3.97 -7.82 -34.63
N PRO A 3 -3.52 -7.94 -33.37
CA PRO A 3 -4.35 -7.60 -32.23
C PRO A 3 -4.71 -6.11 -32.31
N ASN A 4 -5.98 -5.79 -32.06
CA ASN A 4 -6.46 -4.42 -32.07
C ASN A 4 -5.68 -3.61 -31.01
N PRO A 5 -5.02 -2.49 -31.37
CA PRO A 5 -4.20 -1.70 -30.45
C PRO A 5 -4.99 -1.18 -29.24
N VAL A 6 -6.29 -0.91 -29.39
CA VAL A 6 -7.16 -0.51 -28.27
C VAL A 6 -7.34 -1.66 -27.28
N ILE A 7 -7.48 -2.89 -27.78
CA ILE A 7 -7.63 -4.07 -26.93
C ILE A 7 -6.33 -4.36 -26.18
N GLN A 8 -5.17 -4.22 -26.83
CA GLN A 8 -3.86 -4.35 -26.17
C GLN A 8 -3.69 -3.31 -25.05
N HIS A 9 -4.03 -2.06 -25.32
CA HIS A 9 -3.96 -0.99 -24.32
C HIS A 9 -4.82 -1.29 -23.07
N ILE A 10 -6.02 -1.86 -23.25
CA ILE A 10 -6.87 -2.28 -22.12
C ILE A 10 -6.22 -3.40 -21.32
N TYR A 11 -5.60 -4.40 -21.98
CA TYR A 11 -4.89 -5.48 -21.29
C TYR A 11 -3.69 -4.95 -20.48
N ASP A 12 -2.91 -4.04 -21.05
CA ASP A 12 -1.77 -3.43 -20.36
C ASP A 12 -2.21 -2.67 -19.10
N GLN A 13 -3.31 -1.91 -19.19
CA GLN A 13 -3.88 -1.20 -18.04
C GLN A 13 -4.37 -2.16 -16.93
N LEU A 14 -4.99 -3.28 -17.32
CA LEU A 14 -5.44 -4.29 -16.36
C LEU A 14 -4.27 -4.98 -15.66
N ASP A 15 -3.21 -5.29 -16.41
CA ASP A 15 -2.00 -5.91 -15.87
C ASP A 15 -1.30 -4.96 -14.88
N GLN A 16 -1.12 -3.69 -15.26
CA GLN A 16 -0.58 -2.65 -14.38
C GLN A 16 -1.37 -2.52 -13.08
N ARG A 17 -2.71 -2.49 -13.18
CA ARG A 17 -3.58 -2.42 -12.00
C ARG A 17 -3.44 -3.65 -11.10
N LYS A 18 -3.32 -4.84 -11.68
CA LYS A 18 -3.11 -6.09 -10.94
C LYS A 18 -1.76 -6.10 -10.23
N ASN A 19 -0.69 -5.70 -10.93
CA ASN A 19 0.66 -5.62 -10.36
C ASN A 19 0.70 -4.65 -9.18
N ARG A 20 0.06 -3.48 -9.32
CA ARG A 20 -0.06 -2.49 -8.23
C ARG A 20 -0.79 -3.06 -7.02
N LEU A 21 -1.92 -3.75 -7.22
CA LEU A 21 -2.65 -4.39 -6.13
C LEU A 21 -1.82 -5.48 -5.42
N GLN A 22 -1.07 -6.27 -6.17
CA GLN A 22 -0.18 -7.28 -5.60
C GLN A 22 0.94 -6.64 -4.77
N GLN A 23 1.51 -5.53 -5.24
CA GLN A 23 2.52 -4.78 -4.49
C GLN A 23 1.96 -4.20 -3.19
N ILE A 24 0.79 -3.55 -3.24
CA ILE A 24 0.11 -3.02 -2.04
C ILE A 24 -0.14 -4.15 -1.03
N ASN A 25 -0.63 -5.30 -1.48
CA ASN A 25 -0.90 -6.44 -0.61
C ASN A 25 0.37 -7.03 0.01
N LYS A 26 1.47 -7.10 -0.75
CA LYS A 26 2.78 -7.55 -0.26
C LYS A 26 3.28 -6.62 0.85
N LEU A 27 3.32 -5.31 0.59
CA LEU A 27 3.79 -4.31 1.54
C LEU A 27 2.90 -4.24 2.79
N THR A 28 1.58 -4.32 2.61
CA THR A 28 0.63 -4.39 3.73
C THR A 28 0.92 -5.59 4.62
N SER A 29 1.07 -6.77 4.03
CA SER A 29 1.29 -8.01 4.79
C SER A 29 2.63 -7.98 5.53
N GLN A 30 3.65 -7.41 4.89
CA GLN A 30 4.97 -7.25 5.50
C GLN A 30 4.90 -6.29 6.69
N LEU A 31 4.29 -5.11 6.53
CA LEU A 31 4.16 -4.12 7.58
C LEU A 31 3.36 -4.65 8.78
N ILE A 32 2.23 -5.32 8.53
CA ILE A 32 1.42 -5.94 9.60
C ILE A 32 2.24 -6.95 10.39
N LYS A 33 3.02 -7.78 9.70
CA LYS A 33 3.84 -8.83 10.31
C LYS A 33 4.97 -8.24 11.15
N GLU A 34 5.72 -7.30 10.59
CA GLU A 34 6.91 -6.73 11.24
C GLU A 34 6.54 -5.83 12.41
N GLN A 35 5.52 -4.98 12.24
CA GLN A 35 5.01 -4.08 13.28
C GLN A 35 4.01 -4.75 14.24
N ARG A 36 3.81 -6.07 14.09
CA ARG A 36 2.88 -6.90 14.91
C ARG A 36 1.50 -6.26 15.06
N ILE A 37 1.00 -5.71 13.96
CA ILE A 37 -0.24 -4.94 13.94
C ILE A 37 -1.40 -5.89 14.25
N GLN A 38 -2.10 -5.60 15.34
CA GLN A 38 -3.24 -6.42 15.75
C GLN A 38 -4.44 -6.20 14.82
N PRO A 39 -5.30 -7.23 14.63
CA PRO A 39 -6.60 -7.03 14.02
C PRO A 39 -7.42 -6.03 14.85
N GLY A 40 -8.09 -5.11 14.17
CA GLY A 40 -8.82 -4.02 14.82
C GLY A 40 -9.31 -2.98 13.82
N ASN A 41 -9.77 -1.84 14.29
CA ASN A 41 -10.30 -0.75 13.45
C ASN A 41 -9.95 0.64 14.00
N ASN A 42 -8.77 0.78 14.59
CA ASN A 42 -8.31 2.02 15.23
C ASN A 42 -7.25 2.74 14.39
N LEU A 43 -6.51 2.02 13.53
CA LEU A 43 -5.40 2.61 12.76
C LEU A 43 -5.86 3.66 11.74
N TYR A 44 -7.10 3.60 11.26
CA TYR A 44 -7.60 4.56 10.27
C TYR A 44 -7.49 6.01 10.77
N LEU A 45 -7.64 6.26 12.07
CA LEU A 45 -7.48 7.60 12.66
C LEU A 45 -6.03 8.08 12.61
N PHE A 46 -5.09 7.21 12.99
CA PHE A 46 -3.65 7.53 12.99
C PHE A 46 -3.10 7.71 11.58
N LEU A 47 -3.68 7.01 10.60
CA LEU A 47 -3.34 7.13 9.19
C LEU A 47 -4.07 8.28 8.48
N GLY A 48 -4.84 9.12 9.21
CA GLY A 48 -5.52 10.29 8.66
C GLY A 48 -6.72 9.97 7.75
N LEU A 49 -7.24 8.74 7.80
CA LEU A 49 -8.36 8.31 6.97
C LEU A 49 -9.69 8.78 7.57
N ILE A 50 -10.56 9.35 6.72
CA ILE A 50 -11.88 9.84 7.14
C ILE A 50 -12.85 8.67 7.38
N LYS A 51 -12.75 7.61 6.57
CA LYS A 51 -13.67 6.46 6.62
C LYS A 51 -13.15 5.39 7.57
N ARG A 52 -13.96 5.07 8.58
CA ARG A 52 -13.70 3.93 9.49
C ARG A 52 -13.57 2.63 8.68
N CYS A 53 -12.46 1.94 8.88
CA CYS A 53 -12.17 0.65 8.27
C CYS A 53 -11.30 -0.19 9.21
N ASN A 54 -11.13 -1.48 8.90
CA ASN A 54 -10.24 -2.32 9.69
C ASN A 54 -8.77 -1.96 9.44
N ASN A 55 -7.89 -2.36 10.35
CA ASN A 55 -6.47 -2.01 10.31
C ASN A 55 -5.80 -2.44 9.00
N THR A 56 -6.15 -3.61 8.45
CA THR A 56 -5.62 -4.06 7.15
C THR A 56 -6.04 -3.13 6.01
N GLN A 57 -7.32 -2.77 5.93
CA GLN A 57 -7.85 -1.85 4.92
C GLN A 57 -7.29 -0.44 5.08
N ALA A 58 -7.10 0.01 6.32
CA ALA A 58 -6.51 1.30 6.62
C ALA A 58 -5.08 1.36 6.07
N ILE A 59 -4.28 0.33 6.35
CA ILE A 59 -2.91 0.22 5.83
C ILE A 59 -2.91 0.11 4.30
N GLN A 60 -3.76 -0.73 3.69
CA GLN A 60 -3.84 -0.83 2.23
C GLN A 60 -4.15 0.51 1.56
N THR A 61 -5.11 1.26 2.13
CA THR A 61 -5.51 2.58 1.61
C THR A 61 -4.35 3.56 1.72
N TRP A 62 -3.76 3.65 2.91
CA TRP A 62 -2.62 4.53 3.16
C TRP A 62 -1.41 4.20 2.27
N ILE A 63 -1.03 2.92 2.17
CA ILE A 63 0.05 2.45 1.29
C ILE A 63 -0.25 2.82 -0.17
N SER A 64 -1.50 2.66 -0.63
CA SER A 64 -1.88 3.02 -1.99
C SER A 64 -1.72 4.50 -2.29
N GLU A 65 -1.94 5.37 -1.30
CA GLU A 65 -1.80 6.83 -1.42
C GLU A 65 -0.33 7.24 -1.43
N ILE A 66 0.50 6.68 -0.55
CA ILE A 66 1.92 7.08 -0.45
C ILE A 66 2.84 6.38 -1.45
N LEU A 67 2.43 5.24 -2.03
CA LEU A 67 3.26 4.51 -3.00
C LEU A 67 3.55 5.33 -4.25
N ASP A 68 2.62 6.18 -4.67
CA ASP A 68 2.81 7.08 -5.81
C ASP A 68 3.89 8.14 -5.50
N ASP A 69 4.18 8.42 -4.23
CA ASP A 69 5.21 9.38 -3.79
C ASP A 69 6.61 8.74 -3.59
N ILE A 70 6.73 7.42 -3.67
CA ILE A 70 8.01 6.69 -3.47
C ILE A 70 8.62 6.35 -4.83
N ASP A 71 9.49 7.24 -5.33
CA ASP A 71 10.19 7.07 -6.61
C ASP A 71 11.49 6.27 -6.44
N VAL A 72 11.35 4.99 -6.10
CA VAL A 72 12.48 4.05 -6.00
C VAL A 72 12.13 2.79 -6.76
N ASN A 73 13.07 2.17 -7.47
CA ASN A 73 12.83 0.91 -8.19
C ASN A 73 13.11 -0.34 -7.35
N ASP A 74 13.78 -0.18 -6.20
CA ASP A 74 14.08 -1.26 -5.26
C ASP A 74 12.93 -1.51 -4.28
N ASP A 75 12.47 -2.76 -4.22
CA ASP A 75 11.36 -3.19 -3.37
C ASP A 75 11.67 -3.07 -1.86
N GLN A 76 12.92 -3.29 -1.46
CA GLN A 76 13.33 -3.27 -0.06
C GLN A 76 13.45 -1.83 0.45
N GLU A 77 13.99 -0.93 -0.35
CA GLU A 77 14.07 0.49 -0.08
C GLU A 77 12.66 1.11 -0.03
N LYS A 78 11.76 0.72 -0.96
CA LYS A 78 10.34 1.09 -0.88
C LYS A 78 9.73 0.74 0.46
N TYR A 79 9.99 -0.48 0.91
CA TYR A 79 9.47 -0.94 2.20
C TYR A 79 10.06 -0.15 3.37
N HIS A 80 11.37 0.10 3.40
CA HIS A 80 11.98 0.89 4.48
C HIS A 80 11.43 2.32 4.55
N GLN A 81 11.23 2.99 3.42
CA GLN A 81 10.65 4.33 3.39
C GLN A 81 9.19 4.34 3.85
N LEU A 82 8.43 3.33 3.45
CA LEU A 82 7.06 3.11 3.90
C LEU A 82 7.01 2.86 5.40
N GLU A 83 7.83 1.96 5.94
CA GLU A 83 7.90 1.69 7.36
C GLU A 83 8.30 2.95 8.15
N HIS A 84 9.31 3.67 7.71
CA HIS A 84 9.74 4.90 8.38
C HIS A 84 8.65 5.98 8.37
N LYS A 85 7.90 6.14 7.27
CA LYS A 85 6.73 7.02 7.22
C LYS A 85 5.62 6.53 8.17
N PHE A 86 5.38 5.23 8.24
CA PHE A 86 4.39 4.64 9.13
C PHE A 86 4.73 4.90 10.60
N LEU A 87 5.97 4.63 11.02
CA LEU A 87 6.44 4.82 12.38
C LEU A 87 6.36 6.29 12.83
N LYS A 88 6.58 7.25 11.94
CA LYS A 88 6.41 8.68 12.22
C LYS A 88 4.96 9.09 12.50
N LEU A 89 3.99 8.35 11.97
CA LEU A 89 2.56 8.59 12.19
C LEU A 89 2.06 7.93 13.48
N MET A 90 2.74 6.89 13.96
CA MET A 90 2.41 6.27 15.23
C MET A 90 2.91 7.17 16.37
N PRO A 91 2.09 7.47 17.39
CA PRO A 91 2.60 8.15 18.57
C PRO A 91 3.73 7.29 19.17
N GLU A 92 4.87 7.90 19.48
CA GLU A 92 5.92 7.24 20.26
C GLU A 92 5.26 6.69 21.53
N ILE A 93 5.26 5.36 21.65
CA ILE A 93 4.86 4.71 22.90
C ILE A 93 6.03 4.98 23.87
N ALA A 94 5.98 6.14 24.53
CA ALA A 94 6.82 6.46 25.69
C ALA A 94 6.37 5.68 26.91
#